data_AF-A0A1E3SWD3-F1
#
_entry.id   AF-A0A1E3SWD3-F1
#
_cell.length_a   1.000
_cell.length_b   1.000
_cell.length_c   1.000
_cell.angle_alpha   90.00
_cell.angle_beta   90.00
_cell.angle_gamma   90.00
#
_symmetry.space_group_name_H-M   'P 1'
#
loop_
_entity.id
_entity.type
_entity.pdbx_description
1 polymer ?
#
loop_
_entity_poly.entity_id
_entity_poly.type
_entity_poly.pdbx_seq_one_letter_code
_entity_poly.pdbx_strand_id
1 'polypeptide(L)' 'MSKRADYVYALYSGSLAEPGDRNPYSGQSLALAQLWSRGYARMLKVRIDTGPAMARYREAVRRN' A
#
# COMPACT_ATOMS: atom_id res chain seq x y z
N MET A 1 -1.89 -22.65 -10.18
CA MET A 1 -2.49 -21.41 -9.65
C MET A 1 -3.44 -20.83 -10.70
N SER A 2 -4.55 -20.19 -10.33
CA SER A 2 -5.44 -19.54 -11.30
C SER A 2 -5.07 -18.06 -11.47
N LYS A 3 -5.38 -17.44 -12.62
CA LYS A 3 -5.15 -15.99 -12.84
C LYS A 3 -5.76 -15.12 -11.74
N ARG A 4 -6.93 -15.52 -11.22
CA ARG A 4 -7.57 -14.84 -10.08
C ARG A 4 -6.72 -14.95 -8.82
N ALA A 5 -6.15 -16.13 -8.52
CA ALA A 5 -5.28 -16.31 -7.37
C ALA A 5 -4.03 -15.42 -7.47
N ASP A 6 -3.42 -15.31 -8.65
CA ASP A 6 -2.24 -14.46 -8.85
C ASP A 6 -2.57 -12.98 -8.64
N TYR A 7 -3.75 -12.52 -9.09
CA TYR A 7 -4.20 -11.14 -8.90
C TYR A 7 -4.47 -10.82 -7.43
N VAL A 8 -5.15 -11.73 -6.72
CA VAL A 8 -5.39 -11.59 -5.28
C VAL A 8 -4.07 -11.57 -4.52
N TYR A 9 -3.14 -12.44 -4.89
CA TYR A 9 -1.83 -12.51 -4.25
C TYR A 9 -1.00 -11.24 -4.49
N ALA A 10 -0.98 -10.69 -5.70
CA ALA A 10 -0.27 -9.43 -5.99
C ALA A 10 -0.85 -8.26 -5.18
N LEU A 11 -2.17 -8.12 -5.11
CA LEU A 11 -2.82 -7.09 -4.29
C LEU A 11 -2.52 -7.24 -2.79
N TYR A 12 -2.60 -8.47 -2.29
CA TYR A 12 -2.37 -8.78 -0.89
C TYR A 12 -0.91 -8.54 -0.49
N SER A 13 0.03 -9.04 -1.27
CA SER A 13 1.47 -8.86 -1.00
C SER A 13 1.88 -7.39 -1.01
N GLY A 14 1.31 -6.56 -1.89
CA GLY A 14 1.51 -5.10 -1.83
C GLY A 14 1.02 -4.48 -0.54
N SER A 15 -0.10 -4.97 0.02
CA SER A 15 -0.65 -4.47 1.29
C SER A 15 0.18 -4.87 2.51
N LEU A 16 1.04 -5.88 2.38
CA LEU A 16 1.95 -6.37 3.42
C LEU A 16 3.39 -5.86 3.29
N ALA A 17 3.71 -5.16 2.22
CA ALA A 17 5.05 -4.66 1.96
C ALA A 17 5.47 -3.54 2.96
N GLU A 18 6.76 -3.27 3.01
CA GLU A 18 7.36 -2.22 3.84
C GLU A 18 7.71 -0.97 3.01
N PRO A 19 7.69 0.24 3.60
CA PRO A 19 8.08 1.46 2.92
C PRO A 19 9.48 1.35 2.31
N GLY A 20 9.56 1.55 0.99
CA GLY A 20 10.80 1.44 0.22
C GLY A 20 10.95 0.11 -0.53
N ASP A 21 10.07 -0.87 -0.27
CA ASP A 21 10.07 -2.12 -1.01
C ASP A 21 9.83 -1.90 -2.50
N ARG A 22 10.59 -2.64 -3.32
CA ARG A 22 10.45 -2.62 -4.77
C ARG A 22 9.31 -3.53 -5.19
N ASN A 23 8.51 -3.07 -6.15
CA ASN A 23 7.43 -3.88 -6.72
C ASN A 23 8.03 -5.08 -7.50
N PRO A 24 7.80 -6.33 -7.04
CA PRO A 24 8.45 -7.52 -7.58
C PRO A 24 7.96 -7.88 -8.99
N TYR A 25 6.82 -7.33 -9.41
CA TYR A 25 6.23 -7.59 -10.72
C TYR A 25 6.64 -6.56 -11.79
N SER A 26 7.45 -5.57 -11.42
CA SER A 26 7.95 -4.55 -12.34
C SER A 26 8.71 -5.20 -13.50
N GLY A 27 8.30 -4.88 -14.74
CA GLY A 27 8.89 -5.48 -15.94
C GLY A 27 8.49 -6.93 -16.23
N GLN A 28 7.72 -7.58 -15.34
CA GLN A 28 7.22 -8.94 -15.55
C GLN A 28 5.75 -8.95 -16.00
N SER A 29 4.90 -8.14 -15.37
CA SER A 29 3.48 -8.04 -15.71
C SER A 29 2.89 -6.72 -15.24
N LEU A 30 2.37 -5.93 -16.19
CA LEU A 30 1.74 -4.65 -15.89
C LEU A 30 0.55 -4.79 -14.93
N ALA A 31 -0.30 -5.81 -15.15
CA ALA A 31 -1.48 -6.04 -14.34
C ALA A 31 -1.13 -6.39 -12.88
N LEU A 32 -0.16 -7.29 -12.68
CA LEU A 32 0.30 -7.67 -11.33
C LEU A 32 1.00 -6.49 -10.65
N ALA A 33 1.81 -5.74 -11.38
CA ALA A 33 2.47 -4.56 -10.85
C ALA A 33 1.46 -3.51 -10.36
N GLN A 34 0.41 -3.22 -11.13
CA GLN A 34 -0.63 -2.28 -10.71
C GLN A 34 -1.40 -2.75 -9.46
N LEU A 35 -1.72 -4.04 -9.38
CA LEU A 35 -2.40 -4.60 -8.21
C LEU A 35 -1.54 -4.51 -6.96
N TRP A 36 -0.26 -4.87 -7.05
CA TRP A 36 0.70 -4.72 -5.97
C TRP A 36 0.82 -3.25 -5.54
N SER A 37 0.99 -2.34 -6.49
CA SER A 37 1.10 -0.90 -6.19
C SER A 37 -0.15 -0.35 -5.52
N ARG A 38 -1.35 -0.86 -5.86
CA ARG A 38 -2.59 -0.49 -5.18
C ARG A 38 -2.62 -0.95 -3.72
N GLY A 39 -2.17 -2.17 -3.44
CA GLY A 39 -2.02 -2.68 -2.08
C GLY A 39 -1.02 -1.84 -1.28
N TYR A 40 0.14 -1.57 -1.87
CA TYR A 40 1.20 -0.76 -1.28
C TYR A 40 0.75 0.66 -0.96
N ALA A 41 0.06 1.33 -1.89
CA ALA A 41 -0.49 2.67 -1.67
C ALA A 41 -1.54 2.69 -0.54
N ARG A 42 -2.38 1.65 -0.44
CA ARG A 42 -3.33 1.50 0.67
C ARG A 42 -2.60 1.37 2.01
N MET A 43 -1.56 0.54 2.05
CA MET A 43 -0.72 0.37 3.24
C MET A 43 -0.06 1.69 3.65
N LEU A 44 0.57 2.40 2.72
CA LEU A 44 1.21 3.70 2.99
C LEU A 44 0.20 4.71 3.55
N LYS A 45 -0.98 4.81 2.92
CA LYS A 45 -2.05 5.69 3.38
C LYS A 45 -2.43 5.40 4.84
N VAL A 46 -2.65 4.13 5.17
CA VAL A 46 -2.98 3.72 6.55
C VAL A 46 -1.87 4.14 7.50
N ARG A 47 -0.60 3.83 7.22
CA ARG A 47 0.52 4.20 8.11
C ARG A 47 0.64 5.71 8.31
N ILE A 48 0.44 6.50 7.25
CA ILE A 48 0.46 7.96 7.33
C ILE A 48 -0.72 8.47 8.17
N ASP A 49 -1.93 7.97 7.90
CA ASP A 49 -3.16 8.46 8.52
C ASP A 49 -3.33 8.07 9.99
N THR A 50 -2.69 6.98 10.43
CA THR A 50 -2.77 6.46 11.81
C THR A 50 -1.54 6.77 12.65
N GLY A 51 -0.49 7.36 12.06
CA GLY A 51 0.74 7.69 12.76
C GLY A 51 0.58 8.80 13.81
N PRO A 52 1.47 8.85 14.83
CA PRO A 52 1.43 9.87 15.89
C PRO A 52 1.59 11.30 15.35
N ALA A 53 2.34 11.48 14.25
CA ALA A 53 2.48 12.77 13.59
C ALA A 53 1.14 13.29 13.05
N MET A 54 0.36 12.43 12.37
CA MET A 54 -0.96 12.79 11.88
C MET A 54 -1.95 13.02 13.02
N ALA A 55 -1.87 12.23 14.11
CA ALA A 55 -2.68 12.47 15.30
C ALA A 55 -2.43 13.86 15.90
N ARG A 56 -1.16 14.25 16.08
CA ARG A 56 -0.76 15.60 16.55
C ARG A 56 -1.21 16.70 15.60
N TYR A 57 -1.05 16.49 14.28
CA TYR A 57 -1.53 17.45 13.27
C TYR A 57 -3.04 17.68 13.38
N ARG A 58 -3.83 16.60 13.45
CA ARG A 58 -5.30 16.70 13.60
C ARG A 58 -5.71 17.36 14.91
N GLU A 59 -5.00 17.10 16.00
CA GLU A 59 -5.24 17.77 17.28
C GLU A 59 -4.97 19.28 17.19
N ALA A 60 -3.84 19.69 16.59
CA ALA A 60 -3.53 21.10 16.38
C ALA A 60 -4.57 21.79 15.50
N VAL A 61 -5.02 21.15 14.41
CA VAL A 61 -6.07 21.68 13.53
C VAL A 61 -7.41 21.85 14.26
N ARG A 62 -7.78 20.97 15.18
CA ARG A 62 -9.03 21.10 15.96
C ARG A 62 -9.01 22.23 17.00
N ARG A 63 -7.83 22.67 17.43
CA ARG A 63 -7.68 23.69 18.47
C ARG A 63 -7.67 25.12 17.91
N ASN A 64 -7.52 25.28 16.59
CA ASN A 64 -7.67 26.54 15.87
C ASN A 64 -9.09 26.69 15.33
#